data_AF-A0A935TWX9-F1
#
_entry.id   AF-A0A935TWX9-F1
#
_cell.length_a   1.000
_cell.length_b   1.000
_cell.length_c   1.000
_cell.angle_alpha   90.00
_cell.angle_beta   90.00
_cell.angle_gamma   90.00
#
_symmetry.space_group_name_H-M   'P 1'
#
loop_
_entity.id
_entity.type
_entity.pdbx_description
1 polymer ?
#
loop_
_entity_poly.entity_id
_entity_poly.type
_entity_poly.pdbx_seq_one_letter_code
_entity_poly.pdbx_strand_id
1 'polypeptide(L)'
;MFDTFIAPLRCPVCNGDAPEAELQTYLRGVSADGSALRVGDQLDAADLTTESPLDAGYAVVREPEVGGPIRLLDVWICPSCQAEPWAMVEIADGQLRAVTAVVLDRPTLLSAHFISETNAAILADSVRGDLEGADEDVAESVVEDVVDVLRRRLPG
;
A
#
# COMPACT_ATOMS: atom_id res chain seq x y z
N MET A 1 -7.97 7.50 -15.78
CA MET A 1 -7.95 8.61 -14.82
C MET A 1 -7.72 8.00 -13.45
N PHE A 2 -7.21 8.74 -12.47
CA PHE A 2 -6.98 8.26 -11.11
C PHE A 2 -7.43 9.33 -10.13
N ASP A 3 -7.70 8.92 -8.90
CA ASP A 3 -7.92 9.84 -7.78
C ASP A 3 -6.69 9.91 -6.91
N THR A 4 -6.69 10.84 -5.95
CA THR A 4 -5.55 11.02 -5.05
C THR A 4 -6.03 11.09 -3.62
N PHE A 5 -5.52 10.20 -2.75
CA PHE A 5 -5.66 10.40 -1.32
C PHE A 5 -4.75 11.54 -0.87
N ILE A 6 -5.29 12.50 -0.12
CA ILE A 6 -4.54 13.62 0.42
C ILE A 6 -4.66 13.68 1.94
N ALA A 7 -3.52 13.64 2.63
CA ALA A 7 -3.47 13.74 4.08
C ALA A 7 -2.18 14.41 4.58
N PRO A 8 -2.21 15.02 5.78
CA PRO A 8 -0.99 15.45 6.45
C PRO A 8 -0.22 14.22 6.95
N LEU A 9 0.99 14.02 6.45
CA LEU A 9 1.87 12.92 6.83
C LEU A 9 3.21 13.45 7.34
N ARG A 10 3.81 12.70 8.28
CA ARG A 10 5.18 12.95 8.73
C ARG A 10 6.08 11.83 8.23
N CYS A 11 7.13 12.18 7.51
CA CYS A 11 8.01 11.20 6.90
C CYS A 11 8.79 10.41 7.97
N PRO A 12 8.72 9.06 8.00
CA PRO A 12 9.46 8.26 8.97
C PRO A 12 10.98 8.26 8.71
N VAL A 13 11.43 8.64 7.51
CA VAL A 13 12.84 8.66 7.12
C VAL A 13 13.54 9.93 7.59
N CYS A 14 12.98 11.11 7.29
CA CYS A 14 13.62 12.40 7.56
C CYS A 14 12.92 13.24 8.64
N ASN A 15 11.79 12.78 9.20
CA ASN A 15 10.93 13.52 10.12
C ASN A 15 10.35 14.83 9.57
N GLY A 16 10.45 15.07 8.26
CA GLY A 16 9.82 16.21 7.60
C GLY A 16 8.30 16.07 7.56
N ASP A 17 7.61 17.19 7.76
CA ASP A 17 6.15 17.25 7.67
C ASP A 17 5.73 17.53 6.21
N ALA A 18 4.76 16.76 5.73
CA ALA A 18 4.11 16.91 4.44
C ALA A 18 2.62 17.20 4.68
N PRO A 19 2.21 18.48 4.71
CA PRO A 19 0.85 18.85 5.08
C PRO A 19 -0.21 18.35 4.08
N GLU A 20 0.21 18.12 2.84
CA GLU A 20 -0.61 17.56 1.76
C GLU A 20 0.20 16.48 1.04
N ALA A 21 0.46 15.36 1.72
CA ALA A 21 1.02 14.20 1.05
C ALA A 21 -0.04 13.58 0.13
N GLU A 22 0.39 13.17 -1.06
CA GLU A 22 -0.46 12.64 -2.12
C GLU A 22 -0.15 11.17 -2.37
N LEU A 23 -1.19 10.33 -2.45
CA LEU A 23 -1.11 8.93 -2.86
C LEU A 23 -2.08 8.72 -4.02
N GLN A 24 -1.58 8.36 -5.19
CA GLN A 24 -2.44 8.06 -6.34
C GLN A 24 -3.18 6.74 -6.09
N THR A 25 -4.45 6.69 -6.50
CA THR A 25 -5.27 5.49 -6.34
C THR A 25 -6.19 5.28 -7.53
N TYR A 26 -6.35 4.00 -7.89
CA TYR A 26 -7.23 3.53 -8.95
C TYR A 26 -8.46 2.78 -8.41
N LEU A 27 -8.76 2.90 -7.11
CA LEU A 27 -9.85 2.14 -6.47
C LEU A 27 -11.22 2.31 -7.16
N ARG A 28 -11.53 3.52 -7.64
CA ARG A 28 -12.78 3.79 -8.37
C ARG A 28 -12.70 3.40 -9.86
N GLY A 29 -11.58 2.85 -10.32
CA GLY A 29 -11.36 2.35 -11.67
C GLY A 29 -11.80 3.34 -12.76
N VAL A 30 -12.76 2.92 -13.59
CA VAL A 30 -13.33 3.76 -14.67
C VAL A 30 -14.17 4.94 -14.16
N SER A 31 -14.63 4.89 -12.91
CA SER A 31 -15.41 5.94 -12.25
C SER A 31 -14.53 7.02 -11.61
N ALA A 32 -13.20 6.83 -11.58
CA ALA A 32 -12.26 7.84 -11.08
C ALA A 32 -12.35 9.12 -11.92
N ASP A 33 -12.45 10.27 -11.25
CA ASP A 33 -12.70 11.59 -11.85
C ASP A 33 -11.61 12.63 -11.54
N GLY A 34 -10.52 12.21 -10.89
CA GLY A 34 -9.44 13.12 -10.49
C GLY A 34 -9.68 13.77 -9.14
N SER A 35 -10.56 13.21 -8.32
CA SER A 35 -10.87 13.77 -7.00
C SER A 35 -9.71 13.67 -6.03
N ALA A 36 -9.56 14.72 -5.22
CA ALA A 36 -8.74 14.72 -4.03
C ALA A 36 -9.54 14.17 -2.85
N LEU A 37 -9.30 12.92 -2.49
CA LEU A 37 -9.99 12.19 -1.43
C LEU A 37 -9.30 12.45 -0.08
N ARG A 38 -10.06 12.92 0.92
CA ARG A 38 -9.57 13.30 2.25
C ARG A 38 -10.31 12.54 3.34
N VAL A 39 -9.73 12.54 4.54
CA VAL A 39 -10.38 11.93 5.71
C VAL A 39 -11.75 12.55 5.93
N GLY A 40 -12.77 11.70 6.02
CA GLY A 40 -14.18 12.09 6.10
C GLY A 40 -14.94 11.97 4.78
N ASP A 41 -14.26 11.88 3.64
CA ASP A 41 -14.92 11.71 2.35
C ASP A 41 -15.56 10.33 2.22
N GLN A 42 -16.74 10.33 1.61
CA GLN A 42 -17.52 9.12 1.34
C GLN A 42 -17.11 8.51 0.00
N LEU A 43 -16.98 7.20 -0.01
CA LEU A 43 -16.70 6.35 -1.15
C LEU A 43 -17.93 5.48 -1.42
N ASP A 44 -18.22 5.23 -2.70
CA ASP A 44 -19.34 4.37 -3.05
C ASP A 44 -19.06 2.95 -2.59
N ALA A 45 -20.06 2.27 -2.02
CA ALA A 45 -19.93 0.87 -1.63
C ALA A 45 -19.61 -0.03 -2.83
N ALA A 46 -19.99 0.36 -4.05
CA ALA A 46 -19.63 -0.33 -5.28
C ALA A 46 -18.11 -0.27 -5.58
N ASP A 47 -17.41 0.75 -5.07
CA ASP A 47 -15.96 0.92 -5.25
C ASP A 47 -15.14 0.22 -4.14
N LEU A 48 -15.81 -0.38 -3.15
CA LEU A 48 -15.20 -0.96 -1.94
C LEU A 48 -15.37 -2.48 -1.86
N THR A 49 -15.37 -3.15 -3.02
CA THR A 49 -15.36 -4.62 -3.09
C THR A 49 -13.93 -5.15 -2.97
N THR A 50 -13.73 -6.46 -2.72
CA THR A 50 -12.39 -7.07 -2.80
C THR A 50 -11.82 -7.01 -4.23
N GLU A 51 -12.67 -7.01 -5.27
CA GLU A 51 -12.24 -6.91 -6.67
C GLU A 51 -11.70 -5.52 -7.00
N SER A 52 -12.23 -4.46 -6.37
CA SER A 52 -11.82 -3.08 -6.67
C SER A 52 -10.33 -2.79 -6.37
N PRO A 53 -9.75 -3.18 -5.22
CA PRO A 53 -8.30 -3.10 -5.00
C PRO A 53 -7.49 -3.98 -5.94
N LEU A 54 -7.96 -5.18 -6.28
CA LEU A 54 -7.25 -6.08 -7.20
C LEU A 54 -7.12 -5.44 -8.58
N ASP A 55 -8.23 -4.93 -9.12
CA ASP A 55 -8.26 -4.22 -10.41
C ASP A 55 -7.47 -2.91 -10.37
N ALA A 56 -7.31 -2.31 -9.19
CA ALA A 56 -6.49 -1.13 -8.94
C ALA A 56 -4.99 -1.43 -8.79
N GLY A 57 -4.56 -2.68 -8.95
CA GLY A 57 -3.14 -3.07 -8.89
C GLY A 57 -2.62 -3.32 -7.47
N TYR A 58 -3.50 -3.72 -6.55
CA TYR A 58 -3.11 -4.18 -5.22
C TYR A 58 -3.11 -5.71 -5.14
N ALA A 59 -2.14 -6.28 -4.43
CA ALA A 59 -2.11 -7.68 -4.05
C ALA A 59 -2.81 -7.90 -2.70
N VAL A 60 -3.45 -9.06 -2.52
CA VAL A 60 -4.12 -9.43 -1.27
C VAL A 60 -3.08 -9.84 -0.23
N VAL A 61 -3.05 -9.14 0.90
CA VAL A 61 -2.32 -9.56 2.10
C VAL A 61 -3.19 -10.43 2.99
N ARG A 62 -4.47 -10.08 3.15
CA ARG A 62 -5.49 -10.94 3.75
C ARG A 62 -6.86 -10.38 3.39
N GLU A 63 -7.84 -11.27 3.30
CA GLU A 63 -9.22 -10.87 3.02
C GLU A 63 -9.77 -9.96 4.14
N PRO A 64 -10.42 -8.84 3.80
CA PRO A 64 -11.18 -8.06 4.77
C PRO A 64 -12.41 -8.85 5.25
N GLU A 65 -12.81 -8.61 6.49
CA GLU A 65 -14.08 -9.12 7.00
C GLU A 65 -15.25 -8.45 6.26
N VAL A 66 -16.34 -9.19 6.04
CA VAL A 66 -17.53 -8.64 5.38
C VAL A 66 -18.08 -7.47 6.19
N GLY A 67 -18.10 -6.27 5.58
CA GLY A 67 -18.52 -5.03 6.24
C GLY A 67 -17.49 -4.46 7.23
N GLY A 68 -16.33 -5.09 7.38
CA GLY A 68 -15.21 -4.59 8.17
C GLY A 68 -14.43 -3.49 7.44
N PRO A 69 -13.44 -2.88 8.12
CA PRO A 69 -12.58 -1.88 7.50
C PRO A 69 -11.70 -2.52 6.41
N ILE A 70 -11.44 -1.76 5.35
CA ILE A 70 -10.44 -2.07 4.32
C ILE A 70 -9.18 -1.28 4.65
N ARG A 71 -8.02 -1.93 4.49
CA ARG A 71 -6.71 -1.34 4.80
C ARG A 71 -5.76 -1.58 3.64
N LEU A 72 -5.26 -0.51 3.05
CA LEU A 72 -4.41 -0.54 1.87
C LEU A 72 -3.04 0.03 2.24
N LEU A 73 -1.98 -0.67 1.88
CA LEU A 73 -0.62 -0.17 1.94
C LEU A 73 -0.20 0.36 0.57
N ASP A 74 0.27 1.60 0.54
CA ASP A 74 0.84 2.21 -0.65
C ASP A 74 1.99 3.16 -0.28
N VAL A 75 2.70 3.68 -1.28
CA VAL A 75 3.79 4.63 -1.08
C VAL A 75 3.36 6.06 -1.38
N TRP A 76 4.06 7.01 -0.78
CA TRP A 76 3.96 8.43 -1.11
C TRP A 76 5.35 9.03 -1.23
N ILE A 77 5.49 10.12 -1.98
CA ILE A 77 6.79 10.79 -2.14
C ILE A 77 6.91 11.88 -1.07
N CYS A 78 7.93 11.77 -0.22
CA CYS A 78 8.21 12.81 0.76
C CYS A 78 8.77 14.07 0.08
N PRO A 79 8.12 15.25 0.19
CA PRO A 79 8.62 16.46 -0.46
C PRO A 79 9.95 16.94 0.13
N SER A 80 10.26 16.59 1.39
CA SER A 80 11.47 17.05 2.08
C SER A 80 12.72 16.25 1.71
N CYS A 81 12.63 14.92 1.58
CA CYS A 81 13.80 14.07 1.31
C CYS A 81 13.71 13.20 0.05
N GLN A 82 12.59 13.26 -0.68
CA GLN A 82 12.32 12.48 -1.90
C GLN A 82 12.32 10.95 -1.69
N ALA A 83 12.35 10.49 -0.43
CA ALA A 83 12.12 9.08 -0.13
C ALA A 83 10.67 8.70 -0.45
N GLU A 84 10.43 7.41 -0.66
CA GLU A 84 9.11 6.82 -0.92
C GLU A 84 8.65 5.98 0.29
N PRO A 85 8.36 6.62 1.45
CA PRO A 85 7.84 5.90 2.60
C PRO A 85 6.46 5.29 2.32
N TRP A 86 6.14 4.25 3.10
CA TRP A 86 4.83 3.62 3.07
C TRP A 86 3.80 4.43 3.87
N ALA A 87 2.54 4.24 3.50
CA ALA A 87 1.38 4.74 4.19
C ALA A 87 0.26 3.69 4.20
N MET A 88 -0.48 3.66 5.29
CA MET A 88 -1.69 2.86 5.47
C MET A 88 -2.91 3.75 5.27
N VAL A 89 -3.75 3.39 4.31
CA VAL A 89 -5.07 3.97 4.07
C VAL A 89 -6.10 3.07 4.72
N GLU A 90 -6.95 3.61 5.59
CA GLU A 90 -8.07 2.89 6.22
C GLU A 90 -9.41 3.46 5.73
N ILE A 91 -10.24 2.59 5.18
CA ILE A 91 -11.60 2.88 4.75
C ILE A 91 -12.54 2.04 5.60
N ALA A 92 -13.50 2.66 6.28
CA ALA A 92 -14.48 1.94 7.10
C ALA A 92 -15.85 2.60 6.98
N ASP A 93 -16.90 1.78 6.90
CA ASP A 93 -18.29 2.22 6.71
C ASP A 93 -18.47 3.14 5.48
N GLY A 94 -17.78 2.83 4.39
CA GLY A 94 -17.83 3.65 3.17
C GLY A 94 -17.06 4.97 3.25
N GLN A 95 -16.33 5.24 4.34
CA GLN A 95 -15.65 6.52 4.54
C GLN A 95 -14.14 6.35 4.63
N LEU A 96 -13.37 7.27 4.03
CA LEU A 96 -11.94 7.37 4.28
C LEU A 96 -11.71 7.81 5.74
N ARG A 97 -11.27 6.90 6.60
CA ARG A 97 -11.10 7.15 8.04
C ARG A 97 -9.72 7.69 8.38
N ALA A 98 -8.69 7.17 7.74
CA ALA A 98 -7.32 7.55 8.03
C ALA A 98 -6.40 7.33 6.82
N VAL A 99 -5.37 8.17 6.74
CA VAL A 99 -4.17 7.92 5.94
C VAL A 99 -3.01 8.22 6.87
N THR A 100 -2.15 7.23 7.11
CA THR A 100 -1.08 7.31 8.11
C THR A 100 0.23 6.85 7.52
N ALA A 101 1.31 7.60 7.74
CA ALA A 101 2.64 7.16 7.35
C ALA A 101 3.07 6.01 8.28
N VAL A 102 3.62 4.95 7.70
CA VAL A 102 4.02 3.74 8.43
C VAL A 102 5.41 3.29 8.02
N VAL A 103 6.10 2.61 8.93
CA VAL A 103 7.28 1.82 8.58
C VAL A 103 6.77 0.45 8.15
N LEU A 104 7.16 -0.01 6.96
CA LEU A 104 6.75 -1.34 6.52
C LEU A 104 7.61 -2.41 7.20
N ASP A 105 7.06 -2.97 8.26
CA ASP A 105 7.51 -4.17 8.94
C ASP A 105 6.47 -5.29 8.81
N ARG A 106 6.78 -6.48 9.33
CA ARG A 106 5.88 -7.62 9.26
C ARG A 106 4.57 -7.39 10.02
N PRO A 107 4.55 -6.82 11.25
CA PRO A 107 3.30 -6.46 11.91
C PRO A 107 2.42 -5.51 11.06
N THR A 108 3.02 -4.48 10.46
CA THR A 108 2.33 -3.52 9.60
C THR A 108 1.75 -4.20 8.37
N LEU A 109 2.54 -5.03 7.68
CA LEU A 109 2.08 -5.84 6.55
C LEU A 109 0.86 -6.67 6.95
N LEU A 110 0.95 -7.44 8.03
CA LEU A 110 -0.13 -8.34 8.48
C LEU A 110 -1.38 -7.58 8.97
N SER A 111 -1.26 -6.31 9.34
CA SER A 111 -2.39 -5.47 9.71
C SER A 111 -3.20 -4.99 8.50
N ALA A 112 -2.56 -4.89 7.32
CA ALA A 112 -3.19 -4.49 6.07
C ALA A 112 -4.07 -5.62 5.50
N HIS A 113 -4.97 -5.26 4.58
CA HIS A 113 -5.71 -6.21 3.76
C HIS A 113 -5.11 -6.31 2.36
N PHE A 114 -4.61 -5.19 1.83
CA PHE A 114 -4.00 -5.11 0.52
C PHE A 114 -2.71 -4.30 0.55
N ILE A 115 -1.84 -4.53 -0.43
CA ILE A 115 -0.58 -3.80 -0.63
C ILE A 115 -0.39 -3.53 -2.12
N SER A 116 0.09 -2.34 -2.48
CA SER A 116 0.39 -1.99 -3.87
C SER A 116 1.34 -3.02 -4.49
N GLU A 117 0.89 -3.71 -5.54
CA GLU A 117 1.63 -4.84 -6.12
C GLU A 117 2.97 -4.40 -6.69
N THR A 118 2.97 -3.26 -7.40
CA THR A 118 4.18 -2.70 -8.02
C THR A 118 5.23 -2.35 -6.96
N ASN A 119 4.83 -1.63 -5.91
CA ASN A 119 5.75 -1.21 -4.86
C ASN A 119 6.21 -2.38 -3.99
N ALA A 120 5.32 -3.35 -3.76
CA ALA A 120 5.67 -4.59 -3.07
C ALA A 120 6.69 -5.40 -3.86
N ALA A 121 6.57 -5.49 -5.19
CA ALA A 121 7.51 -6.21 -6.05
C ALA A 121 8.90 -5.57 -6.01
N ILE A 122 8.99 -4.24 -6.12
CA ILE A 122 10.25 -3.49 -6.00
C ILE A 122 10.94 -3.77 -4.66
N LEU A 123 10.17 -3.73 -3.56
CA LEU A 123 10.71 -4.02 -2.24
C LEU A 123 11.14 -5.49 -2.10
N ALA A 124 10.34 -6.43 -2.62
CA ALA A 124 10.64 -7.85 -2.59
C ALA A 124 11.96 -8.16 -3.31
N ASP A 125 12.21 -7.53 -4.45
CA ASP A 125 13.48 -7.67 -5.18
C ASP A 125 14.66 -7.08 -4.41
N SER A 126 14.50 -5.93 -3.75
CA SER A 126 15.54 -5.35 -2.89
C SER A 126 15.93 -6.28 -1.75
N VAL A 127 14.96 -6.89 -1.04
CA VAL A 127 15.25 -7.79 0.09
C VAL A 127 15.73 -9.18 -0.35
N ARG A 128 15.57 -9.53 -1.63
CA ARG A 128 16.21 -10.70 -2.26
C ARG A 128 17.68 -10.42 -2.57
N GLY A 129 17.97 -9.26 -3.17
CA GLY A 129 19.32 -8.84 -3.60
C GLY A 129 20.32 -8.66 -2.46
N ASP A 130 19.86 -8.34 -1.25
CA ASP A 130 20.70 -8.29 -0.04
C ASP A 130 21.37 -9.64 0.32
N LEU A 131 21.07 -10.73 -0.41
CA LEU A 131 21.58 -12.08 -0.19
C LEU A 131 22.28 -12.72 -1.40
N GLU A 132 22.57 -12.00 -2.49
CA GLU A 132 23.38 -12.52 -3.62
C GLU A 132 24.88 -12.73 -3.27
N GLY A 133 25.17 -13.03 -2.00
CA GLY A 133 26.42 -13.62 -1.53
C GLY A 133 26.25 -15.02 -0.91
N ALA A 134 25.07 -15.63 -0.98
CA ALA A 134 24.79 -16.97 -0.47
C ALA A 134 24.03 -17.81 -1.53
N ASP A 135 24.78 -18.71 -2.17
CA ASP A 135 24.36 -19.84 -3.02
C ASP A 135 23.67 -19.51 -4.36
N GLU A 136 24.50 -19.44 -5.40
CA GLU A 136 24.13 -19.71 -6.80
C GLU A 136 23.74 -21.19 -6.98
N ASP A 137 22.53 -21.59 -6.60
CA ASP A 137 21.92 -22.82 -7.13
C ASP A 137 20.44 -22.95 -6.69
N VAL A 138 19.52 -22.25 -7.36
CA VAL A 138 18.14 -22.75 -7.50
C VAL A 138 17.58 -22.41 -8.88
N ALA A 139 17.40 -23.47 -9.65
CA ALA A 139 16.69 -23.53 -10.90
C ALA A 139 15.18 -23.24 -10.75
N GLU A 140 14.59 -22.80 -11.86
CA GLU A 140 13.17 -22.96 -12.21
C GLU A 140 12.14 -22.14 -11.40
N SER A 141 11.95 -20.88 -11.83
CA SER A 141 10.65 -20.25 -12.11
C SER A 141 9.45 -20.67 -11.24
N VAL A 142 9.56 -20.57 -9.92
CA VAL A 142 8.38 -20.31 -9.10
C VAL A 142 8.28 -18.79 -9.02
N VAL A 143 7.29 -18.20 -9.71
CA VAL A 143 6.90 -16.82 -9.43
C VAL A 143 6.38 -16.83 -8.00
N GLU A 144 7.29 -16.65 -7.07
CA GLU A 144 6.95 -16.64 -5.65
C GLU A 144 6.10 -15.40 -5.40
N ASP A 145 4.96 -15.60 -4.76
CA ASP A 145 4.03 -14.52 -4.42
C ASP A 145 4.79 -13.42 -3.65
N VAL A 146 4.71 -12.20 -4.16
CA VAL A 146 5.43 -11.04 -3.62
C VAL A 146 5.11 -10.85 -2.13
N VAL A 147 3.86 -11.07 -1.72
CA VAL A 147 3.43 -10.96 -0.33
C VAL A 147 4.11 -12.03 0.53
N ASP A 148 4.28 -13.26 0.01
CA ASP A 148 4.98 -14.33 0.75
C ASP A 148 6.47 -14.09 0.92
N VAL A 149 7.12 -13.44 -0.05
CA VAL A 149 8.49 -12.93 0.12
C VAL A 149 8.54 -11.93 1.26
N LEU A 150 7.68 -10.91 1.24
CA LEU A 150 7.67 -9.86 2.25
C LEU A 150 7.32 -10.41 3.64
N ARG A 151 6.33 -11.30 3.77
CA ARG A 151 5.97 -11.95 5.05
C ARG A 151 7.15 -12.66 5.71
N ARG A 152 8.02 -13.31 4.93
CA ARG A 152 9.17 -14.05 5.46
C ARG A 152 10.34 -13.13 5.77
N ARG A 153 10.55 -12.08 4.97
CA ARG A 153 11.77 -11.27 4.96
C ARG A 153 11.67 -9.97 5.74
N LEU A 154 10.49 -9.38 5.90
CA LEU A 154 10.32 -8.16 6.69
C LEU A 154 10.64 -8.40 8.17
N PRO A 155 11.24 -7.39 8.86
CA PRO A 155 11.52 -7.46 10.28
C PRO A 155 10.23 -7.62 11.09
N GLY A 156 10.33 -8.27 12.25
CA GLY A 156 9.23 -8.50 13.19
C GLY A 156 9.15 -7.44 14.28
#